data_AF-A0A353B153-F1
#
_entry.id   AF-A0A353B153-F1
#
_cell.length_a   1.000
_cell.length_b   1.000
_cell.length_c   1.000
_cell.angle_alpha   90.00
_cell.angle_beta   90.00
_cell.angle_gamma   90.00
#
_symmetry.space_group_name_H-M   'P 1'
#
loop_
_entity.id
_entity.type
_entity.pdbx_description
1 polymer ?
#
loop_
_entity_poly.entity_id
_entity_poly.type
_entity_poly.pdbx_seq_one_letter_code
_entity_poly.pdbx_strand_id
1 'polypeptide(L)'
;FSLAVLLALIGWALQAASPAAALVLWAVSTAQLAVYYLLPQSRILIIRGWQFVTYPIAWLVGHILFGGVFCLILLPISLVMRLIGYDPLRLRRGARTTNWQDRQKSRSVESYFRQY
;
A
#
# COMPACT_ATOMS: atom_id res chain seq x y z
N PHE A 1 9.08 18.28 -6.97
CA PHE A 1 9.13 18.44 -8.43
C PHE A 1 7.78 18.85 -9.02
N SER A 2 6.66 18.18 -8.72
CA SER A 2 5.33 18.51 -9.27
C SER A 2 4.81 19.91 -8.92
N LEU A 3 4.98 20.39 -7.69
CA LEU A 3 4.51 21.72 -7.26
C LEU A 3 5.22 22.89 -7.98
N ALA A 4 6.53 22.77 -8.22
CA ALA A 4 7.32 23.80 -8.90
C ALA A 4 6.96 23.92 -10.39
N VAL A 5 6.65 22.80 -11.04
CA VAL A 5 6.17 22.79 -12.43
C VAL A 5 4.79 23.45 -12.54
N LEU A 6 3.90 23.17 -11.58
CA LEU A 6 2.56 23.77 -11.55
C LEU A 6 2.63 25.30 -11.37
N LEU A 7 3.47 25.78 -10.46
CA LEU A 7 3.67 27.23 -10.23
C LEU A 7 4.34 27.93 -11.42
N ALA A 8 5.29 27.27 -12.10
CA ALA A 8 5.92 27.82 -13.31
C ALA A 8 4.93 27.94 -14.48
N LEU A 9 4.03 26.97 -14.65
CA LEU A 9 2.99 27.01 -15.68
C LEU A 9 1.95 28.12 -15.41
N ILE A 10 1.56 28.31 -14.14
CA ILE A 10 0.66 29.40 -13.73
C ILE A 10 1.34 30.76 -13.91
N GLY A 11 2.62 30.88 -13.56
CA GLY A 11 3.42 32.08 -13.78
C GLY A 11 3.55 32.45 -15.26
N TRP A 12 3.74 31.45 -16.13
CA TRP A 12 3.76 31.65 -17.60
C TRP A 12 2.41 32.15 -18.12
N ALA A 13 1.29 31.56 -17.67
CA ALA A 13 -0.06 31.95 -18.09
C ALA A 13 -0.45 33.38 -17.63
N LEU A 14 0.06 33.84 -16.48
CA LEU A 14 -0.29 35.15 -15.91
C LEU A 14 0.62 36.30 -16.37
N GLN A 15 1.68 36.03 -17.16
CA GLN A 15 2.59 37.07 -17.65
C GLN A 15 1.89 38.14 -18.51
N ALA A 16 0.82 37.76 -19.21
CA ALA A 16 0.05 38.68 -20.05
C ALA A 16 -0.88 39.62 -19.24
N ALA A 17 -1.21 39.28 -17.99
CA ALA A 17 -2.19 40.00 -17.18
C ALA A 17 -1.56 40.96 -16.16
N SER A 18 -0.44 40.57 -15.52
CA SER A 18 0.27 41.46 -14.59
C SER A 18 1.74 41.05 -14.42
N PRO A 19 2.70 41.85 -14.93
CA PRO A 19 4.12 41.46 -14.92
C PRO A 19 4.70 41.38 -13.50
N ALA A 20 4.16 42.17 -12.55
CA ALA A 20 4.59 42.14 -11.16
C ALA A 20 4.22 40.83 -10.44
N ALA A 21 3.02 40.29 -10.67
CA ALA A 21 2.60 39.02 -10.08
C ALA A 21 3.39 37.85 -10.66
N ALA A 22 3.68 37.88 -11.96
CA ALA A 22 4.54 36.88 -12.60
C ALA A 22 5.95 36.87 -12.00
N LEU A 23 6.55 38.04 -11.75
CA LEU A 23 7.90 38.14 -11.19
C LEU A 23 7.99 37.60 -9.75
N VAL A 24 6.96 37.85 -8.93
CA VAL A 24 6.83 37.24 -7.59
C VAL A 24 6.71 35.72 -7.69
N LEU A 25 5.88 35.20 -8.60
CA LEU A 25 5.71 33.75 -8.80
C LEU A 25 6.99 33.08 -9.31
N TRP A 26 7.74 33.72 -10.21
CA TRP A 26 9.05 33.26 -10.66
C TRP A 26 10.08 33.28 -9.52
N ALA A 27 10.12 34.34 -8.72
CA ALA A 27 11.02 34.43 -7.57
C ALA A 27 10.73 33.34 -6.54
N VAL A 28 9.45 33.10 -6.23
CA VAL A 28 9.01 32.04 -5.30
C VAL A 28 9.35 30.65 -5.85
N SER A 29 9.12 30.40 -7.14
CA SER A 29 9.43 29.11 -7.77
C SER A 29 10.94 28.82 -7.80
N THR A 30 11.75 29.84 -8.07
CA THR A 30 13.21 29.72 -8.10
C THR A 30 13.79 29.57 -6.70
N ALA A 31 13.28 30.32 -5.73
CA ALA A 31 13.65 30.19 -4.31
C ALA A 31 13.29 28.81 -3.77
N GLN A 32 12.11 28.28 -4.10
CA GLN A 32 11.69 26.93 -3.74
C GLN A 32 12.64 25.87 -4.33
N LEU A 33 13.02 26.00 -5.60
CA LEU A 33 13.95 25.09 -6.27
C LEU A 33 15.36 25.18 -5.67
N ALA A 34 15.82 26.39 -5.36
CA ALA A 34 17.11 26.62 -4.71
C ALA A 34 17.14 26.03 -3.30
N VAL A 35 16.11 26.24 -2.47
CA VAL A 35 15.96 25.63 -1.15
C VAL A 35 15.91 24.10 -1.26
N TYR A 36 15.23 23.57 -2.28
CA TYR A 36 15.17 22.14 -2.54
C TYR A 36 16.53 21.54 -2.94
N TYR A 37 17.34 22.24 -3.73
CA TYR A 37 18.66 21.76 -4.18
C TYR A 37 19.80 22.01 -3.19
N LEU A 38 19.79 23.13 -2.48
CA LEU A 38 20.90 23.58 -1.63
C LEU A 38 20.84 23.04 -0.20
N LEU A 39 19.66 22.64 0.29
CA LEU A 39 19.49 22.08 1.63
C LEU A 39 19.08 20.60 1.56
N PRO A 40 20.03 19.65 1.41
CA PRO A 40 19.71 18.23 1.35
C PRO A 40 19.06 17.70 2.64
N GLN A 41 19.30 18.34 3.78
CA GLN A 41 18.72 17.96 5.08
C GLN A 41 17.24 18.30 5.22
N SER A 42 16.72 19.35 4.54
CA SER A 42 15.30 19.74 4.64
C SER A 42 14.36 18.76 3.93
N ARG A 43 14.88 18.04 2.93
CA ARG A 43 14.14 17.02 2.16
C ARG A 43 13.58 15.92 3.05
N ILE A 44 14.37 15.46 4.03
CA ILE A 44 13.99 14.37 4.93
C ILE A 44 12.85 14.81 5.85
N LEU A 45 12.87 16.05 6.34
CA LEU A 45 11.81 16.58 7.21
C LEU A 45 10.48 16.76 6.46
N ILE A 46 10.53 17.27 5.23
CA ILE A 46 9.34 17.45 4.39
C ILE A 46 8.73 16.08 4.06
N ILE A 47 9.55 15.11 3.66
CA ILE A 47 9.07 13.76 3.36
C ILE A 47 8.50 13.12 4.62
N ARG A 48 9.16 13.22 5.77
CA ARG A 48 8.66 12.67 7.04
C ARG A 48 7.35 13.32 7.49
N GLY A 49 7.23 14.65 7.35
CA GLY A 49 5.99 15.36 7.65
C GLY A 49 4.85 14.91 6.74
N TRP A 50 5.12 14.78 5.44
CA TRP A 50 4.15 14.25 4.48
C TRP A 50 3.76 12.80 4.77
N GLN A 51 4.74 11.95 5.10
CA GLN A 51 4.51 10.57 5.51
C GLN A 51 3.64 10.49 6.76
N PHE A 52 3.87 11.35 7.75
CA PHE A 52 3.05 11.39 8.96
C PHE A 52 1.58 11.73 8.68
N VAL A 53 1.33 12.69 7.77
CA VAL A 53 -0.03 13.08 7.38
C VAL A 53 -0.72 12.01 6.53
N THR A 54 0.01 11.40 5.60
CA THR A 54 -0.53 10.37 4.69
C THR A 54 -0.65 8.99 5.33
N TYR A 55 0.13 8.70 6.36
CA TYR A 55 0.11 7.42 7.08
C TYR A 55 -1.29 6.99 7.56
N PRO A 56 -2.08 7.82 8.29
CA PRO A 56 -3.41 7.40 8.72
C PRO A 56 -4.36 7.10 7.55
N ILE A 57 -4.20 7.79 6.42
CA ILE A 57 -4.98 7.51 5.20
C ILE A 57 -4.59 6.15 4.64
N ALA A 58 -3.28 5.89 4.49
CA ALA A 58 -2.79 4.61 4.00
C ALA A 58 -3.20 3.45 4.93
N TRP A 59 -3.13 3.66 6.25
CA TRP A 59 -3.59 2.71 7.25
C TRP A 59 -5.09 2.42 7.09
N LEU A 60 -5.92 3.45 6.99
CA LEU A 60 -7.37 3.31 6.85
C LEU A 60 -7.74 2.58 5.55
N VAL A 61 -7.16 3.01 4.43
CA VAL A 61 -7.38 2.38 3.12
C VAL A 61 -6.95 0.92 3.14
N GLY A 62 -5.80 0.60 3.75
CA GLY A 62 -5.35 -0.78 3.91
C GLY A 62 -6.35 -1.63 4.70
N HIS A 63 -6.84 -1.13 5.83
CA HIS A 63 -7.82 -1.86 6.66
C HIS A 63 -9.16 -2.04 5.93
N ILE A 64 -9.63 -1.03 5.21
CA ILE A 64 -10.86 -1.12 4.43
C ILE A 64 -10.70 -2.10 3.26
N LEU A 65 -9.57 -2.08 2.56
CA LEU A 65 -9.30 -3.02 1.46
C LEU A 65 -9.23 -4.46 1.96
N PHE A 66 -8.40 -4.73 2.97
CA PHE A 66 -8.24 -6.08 3.51
C PHE A 66 -9.54 -6.57 4.17
N GLY A 67 -10.21 -5.71 4.94
CA GLY A 67 -11.51 -6.01 5.54
C GLY A 67 -12.59 -6.25 4.48
N GLY A 68 -12.61 -5.45 3.42
CA GLY A 68 -13.53 -5.59 2.30
C GLY A 68 -13.31 -6.89 1.53
N VAL A 69 -12.06 -7.20 1.17
CA VAL A 69 -11.70 -8.48 0.53
C VAL A 69 -12.09 -9.66 1.42
N PHE A 70 -11.80 -9.60 2.71
CA PHE A 70 -12.19 -10.65 3.64
C PHE A 70 -13.71 -10.82 3.70
N CYS A 71 -14.46 -9.74 3.93
CA CYS A 71 -15.91 -9.81 4.15
C CYS A 71 -16.73 -10.04 2.88
N LEU A 72 -16.29 -9.51 1.73
CA LEU A 72 -17.05 -9.57 0.48
C LEU A 72 -16.63 -10.70 -0.45
N ILE A 73 -15.42 -11.24 -0.28
CA ILE A 73 -14.91 -12.31 -1.14
C ILE A 73 -14.70 -13.56 -0.30
N LEU A 74 -13.80 -13.52 0.69
CA LEU A 74 -13.41 -14.73 1.42
C LEU A 74 -14.54 -15.29 2.29
N LEU A 75 -15.29 -14.41 2.98
CA LEU A 75 -16.38 -14.79 3.87
C LEU A 75 -17.56 -15.42 3.12
N PRO A 76 -18.10 -14.86 2.02
CA PRO A 76 -19.17 -15.52 1.28
C PRO A 76 -18.70 -16.81 0.62
N ILE A 77 -17.46 -16.89 0.11
CA ILE A 77 -16.89 -18.15 -0.39
C ILE A 77 -16.90 -19.21 0.72
N SER A 78 -16.38 -18.85 1.90
CA SER A 78 -16.37 -19.75 3.06
C SER A 78 -17.78 -20.16 3.49
N LEU A 79 -18.75 -19.25 3.43
CA LEU A 79 -20.14 -19.52 3.76
C LEU A 79 -20.78 -20.49 2.76
N VAL A 80 -20.57 -20.29 1.46
CA VAL A 80 -21.06 -21.18 0.40
C VAL A 80 -20.45 -22.57 0.55
N MET A 81 -19.14 -22.67 0.79
CA MET A 81 -18.46 -23.95 1.05
C MET A 81 -19.06 -24.66 2.26
N ARG A 82 -19.35 -23.91 3.35
CA ARG A 82 -20.01 -24.45 4.55
C ARG A 82 -21.42 -24.96 4.26
N LEU A 83 -22.20 -24.25 3.45
CA LEU A 83 -23.55 -24.65 3.04
C LEU A 83 -23.55 -25.92 2.18
N ILE A 84 -22.57 -26.07 1.28
CA ILE A 84 -22.39 -27.28 0.44
C ILE A 84 -21.82 -28.45 1.26
N GLY A 85 -21.40 -28.20 2.51
CA GLY A 85 -20.82 -29.23 3.38
C GLY A 85 -19.34 -29.52 3.09
N TYR A 86 -18.70 -28.73 2.22
CA TYR A 86 -17.28 -28.83 1.92
C TYR A 86 -16.47 -28.15 3.02
N ASP A 87 -15.72 -28.95 3.79
CA ASP A 87 -14.86 -28.48 4.89
C ASP A 87 -13.38 -28.67 4.53
N PRO A 88 -12.78 -27.78 3.72
CA PRO A 88 -11.40 -27.92 3.25
C PRO A 88 -10.40 -27.85 4.41
N LEU A 89 -10.71 -27.09 5.45
CA LEU A 89 -9.85 -26.90 6.61
C LEU A 89 -10.07 -27.99 7.68
N ARG A 90 -11.03 -28.89 7.47
CA ARG A 90 -11.40 -29.98 8.40
C ARG A 90 -11.62 -29.48 9.83
N LEU A 91 -12.21 -28.29 9.95
CA LEU A 91 -12.39 -27.60 11.23
C LEU A 91 -13.61 -28.09 12.01
N ARG A 92 -14.45 -28.95 11.42
CA ARG A 92 -15.52 -29.63 12.15
C ARG A 92 -14.93 -30.41 13.33
N ARG A 93 -15.14 -29.88 14.54
CA ARG A 93 -14.89 -30.60 15.79
C ARG A 93 -15.81 -31.83 15.84
N GLY A 94 -15.31 -32.97 15.39
CA GLY A 94 -15.85 -34.26 15.78
C GLY A 94 -15.60 -34.53 17.27
N ALA A 95 -15.81 -35.76 17.74
CA ALA A 95 -15.48 -36.20 19.11
C ALA A 95 -13.96 -36.27 19.41
N ARG A 96 -13.14 -35.43 18.74
CA ARG A 96 -11.69 -35.39 18.89
C ARG A 96 -11.29 -34.27 19.83
N THR A 97 -10.38 -34.58 20.76
CA THR A 97 -9.82 -33.63 21.72
C THR A 97 -8.69 -32.78 21.12
N THR A 98 -8.13 -33.19 19.97
CA THR A 98 -7.05 -32.48 19.28
C THR A 98 -7.29 -32.42 17.77
N ASN A 99 -6.78 -31.36 17.12
CA ASN A 99 -6.79 -31.21 15.66
C ASN A 99 -5.56 -31.86 14.99
N TRP A 100 -4.86 -32.75 15.72
CA TRP A 100 -3.68 -33.42 15.20
C TRP A 100 -4.06 -34.29 14.00
N GLN A 101 -3.36 -34.10 12.88
CA GLN A 101 -3.49 -34.95 11.70
C GLN A 101 -2.28 -35.86 11.64
N ASP A 102 -2.51 -37.17 11.60
CA ASP A 102 -1.43 -38.14 11.46
C ASP A 102 -0.68 -37.87 10.16
N ARG A 103 0.65 -37.80 10.27
CA ARG A 103 1.51 -37.75 9.08
C ARG A 103 1.21 -38.99 8.25
N GLN A 104 0.86 -38.79 6.98
CA GLN A 104 0.87 -39.89 6.02
C GLN A 104 2.26 -40.54 6.06
N LYS A 105 2.29 -41.88 6.15
CA LYS A 105 3.54 -42.66 6.22
C LYS A 105 4.50 -42.13 5.17
N SER A 106 5.67 -41.70 5.63
CA SER A 106 6.70 -41.08 4.80
C SER A 106 6.97 -41.97 3.59
N ARG A 107 7.04 -41.36 2.41
CA ARG A 107 7.60 -42.02 1.23
C ARG A 107 8.94 -42.67 1.62
N SER A 108 9.22 -43.83 1.03
CA SER A 108 10.44 -44.57 1.31
C SER A 108 11.66 -43.68 1.08
N VAL A 109 12.71 -43.92 1.86
CA VAL A 109 13.95 -43.10 1.83
C VAL A 109 14.53 -43.10 0.41
N GLU A 110 14.34 -44.18 -0.33
CA GLU A 110 14.68 -44.37 -1.74
C GLU A 110 14.00 -43.39 -2.69
N SER A 111 12.88 -42.76 -2.30
CA SER A 111 12.21 -41.74 -3.13
C SER A 111 12.96 -40.40 -3.16
N TYR A 112 13.75 -40.09 -2.13
CA TYR A 112 14.60 -38.89 -2.11
C TYR A 112 15.80 -39.02 -3.04
N PHE A 113 16.22 -40.25 -3.36
CA PHE A 113 17.35 -40.52 -4.24
C PHE A 113 16.98 -40.55 -5.74
N ARG A 114 15.70 -40.37 -6.11
CA ARG A 114 15.22 -40.35 -7.51
C ARG A 114 14.79 -38.96 -7.99
N GLN A 115 15.49 -37.92 -7.53
CA GLN A 115 15.10 -36.53 -7.81
C GLN A 115 15.78 -35.93 -9.07
N TYR A 116 16.58 -36.72 -9.79
CA TYR A 116 17.23 -36.32 -11.05
C TYR A 116 17.08 -37.43 -12.08
#